data_AF-K2B3F4-F1
#
_entry.id   AF-K2B3F4-F1
#
_cell.length_a   1.000
_cell.length_b   1.000
_cell.length_c   1.000
_cell.angle_alpha   90.00
_cell.angle_beta   90.00
_cell.angle_gamma   90.00
#
_symmetry.space_group_name_H-M   'P 1'
#
loop_
_entity.id
_entity.type
_entity.pdbx_description
1 polymer ?
#
loop_
_entity_poly.entity_id
_entity_poly.type
_entity_poly.pdbx_seq_one_letter_code
_entity_poly.pdbx_strand_id
1 'polypeptide(L)'
;MDITKLFSIDYLLNTIPGAEFKYLWVCAAFFLLLIVFGQYLRVFIKRSEHKKILKRLLPRVHFKLATTAFFGFVLLFFRTQNIPYLATRILLILILALGIYQLARIVYVYAKIFPQELGEFKKKEHMLKYMPKKK
;
A
#
# COMPACT_ATOMS: atom_id res chain seq x y z
N MET A 1 8.07 -14.99 27.56
CA MET A 1 7.83 -13.60 27.10
C MET A 1 6.34 -13.36 27.17
N ASP A 2 5.90 -12.52 28.11
CA ASP A 2 4.48 -12.22 28.30
C ASP A 2 3.93 -11.41 27.12
N ILE A 3 3.01 -12.01 26.38
CA ILE A 3 2.34 -11.40 25.21
C ILE A 3 1.55 -10.15 25.63
N THR A 4 1.13 -10.09 26.89
CA THR A 4 0.41 -8.95 27.49
C THR A 4 1.28 -7.69 27.63
N LYS A 5 2.62 -7.82 27.74
CA LYS A 5 3.53 -6.67 27.77
C LYS A 5 3.71 -6.00 26.41
N LEU A 6 3.42 -6.70 25.31
CA LEU A 6 3.51 -6.14 23.94
C LEU A 6 2.36 -5.16 23.64
N PHE A 7 1.24 -5.25 24.36
CA PHE A 7 0.08 -4.38 24.23
C PHE A 7 0.00 -3.28 25.31
N SER A 8 0.98 -3.18 26.20
CA SER A 8 1.00 -2.13 27.21
C SER A 8 1.16 -0.76 26.56
N ILE A 9 0.26 0.16 26.86
CA ILE A 9 0.25 1.53 26.34
C ILE A 9 1.59 2.23 26.65
N ASP A 10 2.17 2.00 27.84
CA ASP A 10 3.51 2.48 28.21
C ASP A 10 4.65 1.92 27.35
N TYR A 11 4.52 0.69 26.84
CA TYR A 11 5.51 0.08 25.95
C TYR A 11 5.41 0.63 24.53
N LEU A 12 4.19 0.92 24.07
CA LEU A 12 3.88 1.48 22.76
C LEU A 12 4.19 2.99 22.69
N LEU A 13 3.94 3.71 23.78
CA LEU A 13 4.21 5.15 23.95
C LEU A 13 5.61 5.44 24.49
N ASN A 14 6.42 4.43 24.78
CA ASN A 14 7.77 4.66 25.27
C ASN A 14 8.57 5.49 24.26
N THR A 15 8.88 6.72 24.65
CA THR A 15 9.53 7.75 23.85
C THR A 15 11.04 7.58 23.80
N ILE A 16 11.60 6.64 24.58
CA ILE A 16 13.04 6.36 24.63
C ILE A 16 13.37 5.31 23.57
N PRO A 17 13.98 5.68 22.43
CA PRO A 17 14.51 4.72 21.49
C PRO A 17 15.67 3.99 22.18
N GLY A 18 15.54 2.68 22.39
CA GLY A 18 16.69 1.86 22.76
C GLY A 18 17.78 2.02 21.69
N ALA A 19 19.03 2.22 22.13
CA ALA A 19 20.17 2.64 21.30
C ALA A 19 20.46 1.75 20.07
N GLU A 20 19.89 0.54 20.02
CA GLU A 20 20.00 -0.35 18.86
C GLU A 20 18.64 -0.74 18.28
N PHE A 21 18.13 0.07 17.35
CA PHE A 21 16.94 -0.31 16.58
C PHE A 21 17.32 -1.30 15.47
N LYS A 22 17.55 -2.58 15.83
CA LYS A 22 17.91 -3.66 14.87
C LYS A 22 16.92 -3.80 13.71
N TYR A 23 15.67 -3.38 13.89
CA TYR A 23 14.61 -3.45 12.88
C TYR A 23 14.57 -2.25 11.91
N LEU A 24 15.48 -1.28 12.05
CA LEU A 24 15.53 -0.09 11.18
C LEU A 24 15.69 -0.50 9.71
N TRP A 25 16.68 -1.35 9.44
CA TRP A 25 16.97 -1.86 8.11
C TRP A 25 15.82 -2.68 7.53
N VAL A 26 15.15 -3.48 8.35
CA VAL A 26 13.98 -4.27 7.94
C VAL A 26 12.82 -3.35 7.53
N CYS A 27 12.55 -2.31 8.32
CA CYS A 27 11.50 -1.32 8.01
C CYS A 27 11.86 -0.52 6.74
N ALA A 28 13.12 -0.09 6.61
CA ALA A 28 13.60 0.60 5.42
C ALA A 28 13.46 -0.27 4.16
N ALA A 29 13.84 -1.56 4.24
CA ALA A 29 13.67 -2.52 3.16
C ALA A 29 12.20 -2.70 2.78
N PHE A 30 11.29 -2.75 3.76
CA PHE A 30 9.84 -2.84 3.51
C PHE A 30 9.31 -1.62 2.75
N PHE A 31 9.65 -0.39 3.17
CA PHE A 31 9.22 0.81 2.44
C PHE A 31 9.84 0.91 1.05
N LEU A 32 11.10 0.47 0.89
CA LEU A 32 11.74 0.39 -0.42
C LEU A 32 11.00 -0.60 -1.34
N LEU A 33 10.64 -1.78 -0.82
CA LEU A 33 9.81 -2.75 -1.53
C LEU A 33 8.45 -2.19 -1.94
N LEU A 34 7.79 -1.39 -1.09
CA LEU A 34 6.52 -0.73 -1.45
C LEU A 34 6.67 0.21 -2.65
N ILE A 35 7.77 0.96 -2.73
CA ILE A 35 8.05 1.85 -3.88
C ILE A 35 8.28 1.03 -5.14
N VAL A 36 9.15 0.01 -5.07
CA VAL A 36 9.47 -0.88 -6.20
C VAL A 36 8.20 -1.58 -6.69
N PHE A 37 7.39 -2.12 -5.77
CA PHE A 37 6.14 -2.78 -6.08
C PHE A 37 5.11 -1.82 -6.69
N GLY A 38 5.01 -0.60 -6.17
CA GLY A 38 4.14 0.44 -6.74
C GLY A 38 4.54 0.83 -8.16
N GLN A 39 5.83 0.92 -8.44
CA GLN A 39 6.34 1.20 -9.78
C GLN A 39 6.13 0.00 -10.73
N TYR A 40 6.36 -1.22 -10.26
CA TYR A 40 6.07 -2.45 -10.99
C TYR A 40 4.58 -2.52 -11.39
N LEU A 41 3.67 -2.28 -10.45
CA LEU A 41 2.22 -2.23 -10.71
C LEU A 41 1.87 -1.16 -11.75
N ARG A 42 2.52 0.01 -11.70
CA ARG A 42 2.29 1.07 -12.70
C ARG A 42 2.64 0.59 -14.12
N VAL A 43 3.77 -0.08 -14.27
CA VAL A 43 4.22 -0.61 -15.57
C VAL A 43 3.32 -1.75 -16.01
N PHE A 44 2.96 -2.65 -15.09
CA PHE A 44 2.03 -3.76 -15.36
C PHE A 44 0.66 -3.27 -15.83
N ILE A 45 0.05 -2.29 -15.14
CA ILE A 45 -1.23 -1.68 -15.55
C ILE A 45 -1.11 -0.99 -16.91
N LYS A 46 0.03 -0.35 -17.21
CA LYS A 46 0.27 0.29 -18.52
C LYS A 46 0.41 -0.71 -19.65
N ARG A 47 1.04 -1.86 -19.41
CA ARG A 47 1.27 -2.93 -20.40
C ARG A 47 0.08 -3.88 -20.56
N SER A 48 -0.83 -3.92 -19.60
CA SER A 48 -2.03 -4.78 -19.67
C SER A 48 -2.98 -4.33 -20.78
N GLU A 49 -3.52 -5.28 -21.53
CA GLU A 49 -4.54 -5.05 -22.56
C GLU A 49 -5.79 -4.37 -21.98
N HIS A 50 -6.10 -4.65 -20.71
CA HIS A 50 -7.25 -4.10 -20.00
C HIS A 50 -6.91 -2.82 -19.21
N LYS A 51 -5.93 -2.03 -19.66
CA LYS A 51 -5.46 -0.80 -18.99
C LYS A 51 -6.58 0.15 -18.55
N LYS A 52 -7.67 0.26 -19.33
CA LYS A 52 -8.81 1.14 -19.00
C LYS A 52 -9.54 0.68 -17.72
N ILE A 53 -9.75 -0.62 -17.59
CA ILE A 53 -10.41 -1.27 -16.44
C ILE A 53 -9.48 -1.18 -15.23
N LEU A 54 -8.23 -1.63 -15.36
CA LEU A 54 -7.28 -1.61 -14.24
C LEU A 54 -7.00 -0.19 -13.74
N LYS A 55 -6.88 0.80 -14.63
CA LYS A 55 -6.66 2.21 -14.23
C LYS A 55 -7.87 2.81 -13.51
N ARG A 56 -9.09 2.35 -13.83
CA ARG A 56 -10.31 2.74 -13.12
C ARG A 56 -10.39 2.11 -11.74
N LEU A 57 -10.05 0.83 -11.62
CA LEU A 57 -10.09 0.08 -10.36
C LEU A 57 -8.96 0.45 -9.39
N LEU A 58 -7.76 0.75 -9.91
CA LEU A 58 -6.57 1.08 -9.13
C LEU A 58 -5.99 2.46 -9.52
N PRO A 59 -6.76 3.55 -9.33
CA PRO A 59 -6.32 4.88 -9.73
C PRO A 59 -5.15 5.33 -8.86
N ARG A 60 -4.07 5.74 -9.53
CA ARG A 60 -2.86 6.28 -8.88
C ARG A 60 -2.29 5.35 -7.79
N VAL A 61 -2.39 4.03 -7.96
CA VAL A 61 -1.90 3.05 -6.98
C VAL A 61 -0.42 3.26 -6.62
N HIS A 62 0.40 3.57 -7.62
CA HIS A 62 1.82 3.91 -7.42
C HIS A 62 2.01 5.13 -6.52
N PHE A 63 1.17 6.17 -6.68
CA PHE A 63 1.26 7.38 -5.86
C PHE A 63 0.88 7.07 -4.42
N LYS A 64 -0.20 6.30 -4.20
CA LYS A 64 -0.62 5.89 -2.85
C LYS A 64 0.47 5.10 -2.13
N LEU A 65 1.05 4.10 -2.80
CA LEU A 65 2.14 3.29 -2.23
C LEU A 65 3.41 4.13 -2.02
N ALA A 66 3.76 5.00 -2.97
CA ALA A 66 4.92 5.89 -2.84
C ALA A 66 4.73 6.91 -1.71
N THR A 67 3.54 7.49 -1.53
CA THR A 67 3.27 8.40 -0.40
C THR A 67 3.38 7.68 0.93
N THR A 68 2.82 6.46 1.05
CA THR A 68 2.93 5.67 2.28
C THR A 68 4.40 5.33 2.59
N ALA A 69 5.17 4.93 1.56
CA ALA A 69 6.59 4.66 1.74
C ALA A 69 7.39 5.92 2.08
N PHE A 70 7.10 7.06 1.45
CA PHE A 70 7.74 8.35 1.73
C PHE A 70 7.51 8.77 3.18
N PHE A 71 6.27 8.76 3.65
CA PHE A 71 5.97 9.04 5.05
C PHE A 71 6.63 8.02 6.00
N GLY A 72 6.71 6.74 5.60
CA GLY A 72 7.45 5.72 6.34
C GLY A 72 8.93 6.03 6.49
N PHE A 73 9.59 6.48 5.42
CA PHE A 73 10.98 6.93 5.45
C PHE A 73 11.18 8.20 6.27
N VAL A 74 10.27 9.17 6.16
CA VAL A 74 10.30 10.40 6.97
C VAL A 74 10.19 10.06 8.47
N LEU A 75 9.30 9.13 8.85
CA LEU A 75 9.20 8.66 10.23
C LEU A 75 10.46 7.91 10.68
N LEU A 76 11.05 7.08 9.82
CA LEU A 76 12.33 6.43 10.11
C LEU A 76 13.45 7.45 10.32
N PHE A 77 13.48 8.53 9.53
CA PHE A 77 14.46 9.62 9.68
C PHE A 77 14.25 10.40 10.99
N PHE A 78 13.02 10.73 11.36
CA PHE A 78 12.78 11.38 12.66
C PHE A 78 13.15 10.48 13.85
N ARG A 79 13.05 9.16 13.66
CA ARG A 79 13.50 8.17 14.64
C ARG A 79 15.02 8.14 14.78
N THR A 80 15.79 8.25 13.71
CA THR A 80 17.26 8.34 13.82
C THR A 80 17.71 9.65 14.47
N GLN A 81 16.93 10.72 14.30
CA GLN A 81 17.14 12.01 14.97
C GLN A 81 16.63 12.04 16.42
N ASN A 82 16.12 10.91 16.95
CA ASN A 82 15.58 10.79 18.32
C ASN A 82 14.54 11.86 18.70
N ILE A 83 13.71 12.30 17.77
CA ILE A 83 12.68 13.32 18.05
C ILE A 83 11.52 12.70 18.84
N PRO A 84 11.28 13.10 20.11
CA PRO A 84 10.50 12.31 21.07
C PRO A 84 9.04 12.04 20.68
N TYR A 85 8.36 12.97 20.00
CA TYR A 85 6.95 12.81 19.62
C TYR A 85 6.74 12.08 18.27
N LEU A 86 7.68 12.23 17.34
CA LEU A 86 7.61 11.64 15.99
C LEU A 86 8.26 10.25 15.90
N ALA A 87 9.09 9.89 16.89
CA ALA A 87 9.77 8.60 16.98
C ALA A 87 8.95 7.50 17.70
N THR A 88 7.68 7.76 18.04
CA THR A 88 6.85 6.77 18.75
C THR A 88 6.67 5.50 17.91
N ARG A 89 6.71 4.34 18.57
CA ARG A 89 6.56 3.04 17.89
C ARG A 89 5.18 2.90 17.25
N ILE A 90 4.16 3.54 17.83
CA ILE A 90 2.77 3.54 17.34
C ILE A 90 2.68 4.11 15.92
N LEU A 91 3.30 5.25 15.64
CA LEU A 91 3.28 5.85 14.30
C LEU A 91 3.88 4.92 13.25
N LEU A 92 4.98 4.25 13.60
CA LEU A 92 5.67 3.29 12.74
C LEU A 92 4.79 2.04 12.49
N ILE A 93 4.17 1.49 13.54
CA ILE A 93 3.24 0.36 13.41
C ILE A 93 2.03 0.75 12.55
N LEU A 94 1.48 1.95 12.76
CA LEU A 94 0.32 2.43 12.03
C LEU A 94 0.62 2.60 10.53
N ILE A 95 1.79 3.15 10.18
CA ILE A 95 2.16 3.30 8.76
C ILE A 95 2.46 1.95 8.11
N LEU A 96 3.06 1.00 8.85
CA LEU A 96 3.25 -0.38 8.39
C LEU A 96 1.90 -1.07 8.13
N ALA A 97 0.97 -0.98 9.09
CA ALA A 97 -0.37 -1.53 8.96
C ALA A 97 -1.12 -0.92 7.76
N LEU A 98 -0.98 0.39 7.54
CA LEU A 98 -1.55 1.07 6.38
C LEU A 98 -0.94 0.58 5.07
N GLY A 99 0.38 0.36 5.04
CA GLY A 99 1.08 -0.26 3.90
C GLY A 99 0.56 -1.67 3.57
N ILE A 100 0.44 -2.52 4.59
CA ILE A 100 -0.11 -3.89 4.44
C ILE A 100 -1.56 -3.84 3.97
N TYR A 101 -2.39 -2.98 4.55
CA TYR A 101 -3.78 -2.80 4.14
C TYR A 101 -3.90 -2.38 2.67
N GLN A 102 -3.04 -1.46 2.20
CA GLN A 102 -3.02 -1.06 0.78
C GLN A 102 -2.66 -2.23 -0.12
N LEU A 103 -1.65 -3.04 0.25
CA LEU A 103 -1.26 -4.23 -0.50
C LEU A 103 -2.42 -5.25 -0.56
N ALA A 104 -3.04 -5.55 0.57
CA ALA A 104 -4.18 -6.47 0.65
C ALA A 104 -5.35 -6.00 -0.22
N ARG A 105 -5.66 -4.69 -0.19
CA ARG A 105 -6.70 -4.10 -1.04
C ARG A 105 -6.37 -4.23 -2.53
N ILE A 106 -5.12 -4.04 -2.94
CA ILE A 106 -4.71 -4.20 -4.35
C ILE A 106 -4.92 -5.65 -4.79
N VAL A 107 -4.47 -6.61 -3.99
CA VAL A 107 -4.64 -8.03 -4.27
C VAL A 107 -6.12 -8.39 -4.35
N TYR A 108 -6.95 -7.90 -3.42
CA TYR A 108 -8.40 -8.14 -3.42
C TYR A 108 -9.08 -7.59 -4.68
N VAL A 109 -8.76 -6.35 -5.06
CA VAL A 109 -9.31 -5.72 -6.27
C VAL A 109 -8.90 -6.50 -7.52
N TYR A 110 -7.64 -6.93 -7.60
CA TYR A 110 -7.13 -7.69 -8.75
C TYR A 110 -7.70 -9.11 -8.82
N ALA A 111 -7.83 -9.81 -7.70
CA ALA A 111 -8.28 -11.21 -7.69
C ALA A 111 -9.81 -11.32 -7.85
N LYS A 112 -10.59 -10.41 -7.24
CA LYS A 112 -12.04 -10.56 -7.13
C LYS A 112 -12.83 -9.58 -8.02
N ILE A 113 -12.43 -8.31 -8.08
CA ILE A 113 -13.20 -7.27 -8.78
C ILE A 113 -12.84 -7.22 -10.26
N PHE A 114 -11.56 -7.38 -10.60
CA PHE A 114 -11.10 -7.38 -11.99
C PHE A 114 -11.77 -8.44 -12.88
N PRO A 115 -11.87 -9.74 -12.51
CA PRO A 115 -12.55 -10.72 -13.37
C PRO A 115 -14.05 -10.43 -13.53
N GLN A 116 -14.69 -9.85 -12.50
CA GLN A 116 -16.11 -9.45 -12.56
C GLN A 116 -16.32 -8.30 -13.56
N GLU A 117 -15.54 -7.22 -13.44
CA GLU A 117 -15.63 -6.09 -14.38
C GLU A 117 -15.26 -6.50 -15.81
N LEU A 118 -14.30 -7.41 -15.98
CA LEU A 118 -13.92 -7.91 -17.30
C LEU A 118 -15.07 -8.66 -17.98
N GLY A 119 -15.81 -9.48 -17.22
CA GLY A 119 -16.99 -10.18 -17.71
C GLY A 119 -18.11 -9.22 -18.13
N GLU A 120 -18.37 -8.19 -17.33
CA GLU A 120 -19.35 -7.15 -17.68
C GLU A 120 -18.93 -6.33 -18.90
N PHE A 121 -17.63 -6.01 -19.03
CA PHE A 121 -17.11 -5.27 -20.16
C PHE A 121 -17.30 -6.03 -21.48
N LYS A 122 -17.00 -7.34 -21.47
CA LYS A 122 -17.24 -8.22 -22.64
C LYS A 122 -18.72 -8.32 -22.99
N LYS A 123 -19.62 -8.41 -21.99
CA LYS A 123 -21.07 -8.42 -22.22
C LYS A 123 -21.56 -7.11 -22.84
N LYS A 124 -21.05 -5.96 -22.36
CA LYS A 124 -21.39 -4.64 -22.91
C LYS A 124 -20.88 -4.47 -24.34
N GLU A 125 -19.66 -4.90 -24.64
CA GLU A 125 -19.14 -4.91 -26.02
C GLU A 125 -19.98 -5.79 -26.94
N HIS A 126 -20.38 -6.98 -26.47
CA HIS A 126 -21.26 -7.85 -27.24
C HIS A 126 -22.61 -7.16 -27.52
N MET A 127 -23.28 -6.61 -26.50
CA MET A 127 -24.56 -5.92 -26.70
C MET A 127 -24.44 -4.70 -27.63
N LEU A 128 -23.39 -3.89 -27.49
CA LEU A 128 -23.14 -2.74 -28.37
C LEU A 128 -22.88 -3.14 -29.83
N LYS A 129 -22.34 -4.34 -30.07
CA LYS A 129 -22.14 -4.88 -31.42
C LYS A 129 -23.48 -5.16 -32.13
N TYR A 130 -24.53 -5.51 -31.38
CA TYR A 130 -25.85 -5.85 -31.92
C TYR A 130 -26.88 -4.73 -31.79
N MET A 131 -26.54 -3.60 -31.15
CA MET A 131 -27.43 -2.44 -31.12
C MET A 131 -27.28 -1.59 -32.39
N PRO A 132 -28.40 -1.15 -33.01
CA PRO A 132 -28.34 -0.28 -34.17
C PRO A 132 -27.69 1.05 -33.78
N LYS A 133 -26.63 1.43 -34.50
CA LYS A 133 -25.99 2.73 -34.34
C LYS A 133 -26.96 3.80 -34.85
N LYS A 134 -27.35 4.73 -33.97
CA LYS A 134 -28.15 5.90 -34.34
C LYS A 134 -27.35 6.68 -35.42
N LYS A 135 -27.92 6.78 -36.62
CA LYS A 135 -27.44 7.68 -37.69
C LYS A 135 -27.70 9.12 -37.29
#